data_AF-A0A258N7B1-F1
#
_entry.id   AF-A0A258N7B1-F1
#
_cell.length_a   1.000
_cell.length_b   1.000
_cell.length_c   1.000
_cell.angle_alpha   90.00
_cell.angle_beta   90.00
_cell.angle_gamma   90.00
#
_symmetry.space_group_name_H-M   'P 1'
#
loop_
_entity.id
_entity.type
_entity.pdbx_description
1 polymer ?
#
loop_
_entity_poly.entity_id
_entity_poly.type
_entity_poly.pdbx_seq_one_letter_code
_entity_poly.pdbx_strand_id
1 'polypeptide(L)'
;MKTDEPQEAAALSLLDGRAFATTSTTEPERVAKARAWSLGGIVRGGALVMKLPTAERWTPSVWPRSFHDLDELLSALSGSAGKLRNWYQARRWPNKAPVFVVLLQGPAVYGWRILPSQIARQVEPALVPIDVTRVDRQWSLSRDHRADGLAHLADKKVVVFGSGSLGAPLIELLARAGVGSLEVVDPQTFEPENISRHVLGAPHIGLGKAASLCARLRQAIPGAQLDAFDEQAMQWCAKADQRQLPDLIVDCTGERSVRIGTSLLRKHVLKDAPVMMAWMEPFGAAAHAILISGSDVWPASDPADTAVNVATWPDDVQVDLPGCGQGFHPYGVADAWVAAGMVSERVLKVLNGEQVSSGVWSMIRHESYFKSKSPSATFNRPPPVPAGVDSVIEHRPLAEVLQGA
;
A
#
# COMPACT_ATOMS: atom_id res chain seq x y z
N MET A 1 7.22 -18.11 -4.11
CA MET A 1 8.33 -17.60 -4.95
C MET A 1 9.41 -18.69 -5.06
N LYS A 2 9.37 -19.50 -6.13
CA LYS A 2 10.39 -20.54 -6.43
C LYS A 2 11.24 -20.02 -7.59
N THR A 3 12.46 -19.57 -7.29
CA THR A 3 13.69 -19.84 -8.04
C THR A 3 14.83 -19.03 -7.42
N ASP A 4 15.90 -19.70 -6.99
CA ASP A 4 17.21 -19.12 -6.64
C ASP A 4 17.99 -18.71 -7.91
N GLU A 5 17.29 -18.46 -9.01
CA GLU A 5 17.90 -18.03 -10.25
C GLU A 5 18.26 -16.54 -10.17
N PRO A 6 19.46 -16.14 -10.64
CA PRO A 6 19.88 -14.75 -10.62
C PRO A 6 18.93 -13.89 -11.43
N GLN A 7 18.47 -12.80 -10.82
CA GLN A 7 17.61 -11.82 -11.46
C GLN A 7 18.48 -10.72 -12.06
N GLU A 8 18.26 -10.42 -13.33
CA GLU A 8 18.95 -9.30 -13.99
C GLU A 8 18.33 -7.98 -13.55
N ALA A 9 19.17 -7.10 -13.01
CA ALA A 9 18.80 -5.74 -12.62
C ALA A 9 19.11 -4.77 -13.77
N ALA A 10 18.10 -4.05 -14.26
CA ALA A 10 18.10 -3.45 -15.60
C ALA A 10 18.78 -2.07 -15.74
N ALA A 11 19.14 -1.35 -14.66
CA ALA A 11 19.90 -0.10 -14.73
C ALA A 11 20.41 0.40 -13.37
N LEU A 12 21.31 1.39 -13.45
CA LEU A 12 22.03 1.99 -12.35
C LEU A 12 22.03 3.51 -12.42
N SER A 13 22.04 4.20 -11.27
CA SER A 13 22.33 5.63 -11.15
C SER A 13 23.44 5.85 -10.13
N LEU A 14 24.32 6.83 -10.38
CA LEU A 14 25.38 7.25 -9.46
C LEU A 14 25.01 8.62 -8.85
N LEU A 15 24.96 8.71 -7.53
CA LEU A 15 24.77 9.96 -6.76
C LEU A 15 25.84 10.01 -5.67
N ASP A 16 26.69 11.04 -5.65
CA ASP A 16 27.73 11.24 -4.63
C ASP A 16 28.59 9.98 -4.33
N GLY A 17 28.91 9.21 -5.37
CA GLY A 17 29.69 7.96 -5.26
C GLY A 17 28.88 6.71 -4.90
N ARG A 18 27.55 6.80 -4.74
CA ARG A 18 26.66 5.68 -4.42
C ARG A 18 25.95 5.15 -5.66
N ALA A 19 25.96 3.83 -5.83
CA ALA A 19 25.30 3.11 -6.91
C ALA A 19 23.91 2.61 -6.47
N PHE A 20 22.87 2.89 -7.27
CA PHE A 20 21.52 2.35 -7.07
C PHE A 20 21.22 1.27 -8.10
N ALA A 21 20.71 0.11 -7.69
CA ALA A 21 20.25 -0.94 -8.59
C ALA A 21 18.83 -1.40 -8.20
N THR A 22 18.02 -1.87 -9.15
CA THR A 22 16.68 -2.43 -8.87
C THR A 22 16.55 -3.81 -9.48
N THR A 23 15.81 -4.70 -8.80
CA THR A 23 15.54 -6.08 -9.25
C THR A 23 14.32 -6.18 -10.19
N SER A 24 13.66 -5.07 -10.53
CA SER A 24 12.48 -5.03 -11.37
C SER A 24 12.82 -4.87 -12.86
N THR A 25 11.95 -5.35 -13.75
CA THR A 25 11.99 -5.05 -15.19
C THR A 25 11.66 -3.58 -15.50
N THR A 26 11.07 -2.86 -14.55
CA THR A 26 10.82 -1.41 -14.65
C THR A 26 12.15 -0.67 -14.70
N GLU A 27 12.37 0.12 -15.76
CA GLU A 27 13.64 0.83 -16.00
C GLU A 27 14.05 1.67 -14.78
N PRO A 28 15.23 1.42 -14.18
CA PRO A 28 15.67 2.15 -12.98
C PRO A 28 15.88 3.64 -13.18
N GLU A 29 16.03 4.08 -14.43
CA GLU A 29 15.98 5.49 -14.80
C GLU A 29 14.63 6.13 -14.43
N ARG A 30 13.50 5.43 -14.66
CA ARG A 30 12.18 5.92 -14.25
C ARG A 30 12.08 6.04 -12.74
N VAL A 31 12.64 5.08 -12.00
CA VAL A 31 12.66 5.11 -10.52
C VAL A 31 13.50 6.29 -10.03
N ALA A 32 14.70 6.48 -10.59
CA ALA A 32 15.59 7.58 -10.22
C ALA A 32 14.98 8.95 -10.54
N LYS A 33 14.41 9.13 -11.74
CA LYS A 33 13.71 10.37 -12.14
C LYS A 33 12.48 10.63 -11.29
N ALA A 34 11.62 9.63 -11.10
CA ALA A 34 10.43 9.76 -10.28
C ALA A 34 10.78 10.21 -8.86
N ARG A 35 11.89 9.73 -8.30
CA ARG A 35 12.31 10.07 -6.94
C ARG A 35 13.20 11.30 -6.83
N ALA A 36 13.41 12.03 -7.94
CA ALA A 36 14.35 13.14 -8.02
C ALA A 36 15.76 12.77 -7.52
N TRP A 37 16.15 11.50 -7.63
CA TRP A 37 17.48 11.00 -7.27
C TRP A 37 18.53 11.33 -8.34
N SER A 38 18.09 11.76 -9.53
CA SER A 38 18.96 12.11 -10.66
C SER A 38 19.40 13.57 -10.59
N LEU A 39 20.39 13.88 -9.75
CA LEU A 39 21.09 15.19 -9.75
C LEU A 39 22.42 15.16 -10.54
N GLY A 40 22.61 14.14 -11.40
CA GLY A 40 23.81 13.95 -12.22
C GLY A 40 23.56 13.12 -13.49
N GLY A 41 24.61 12.88 -14.27
CA GLY A 41 24.52 12.07 -15.49
C GLY A 41 24.18 10.60 -15.18
N ILE A 42 23.06 10.11 -15.71
CA ILE A 42 22.67 8.70 -15.59
C ILE A 42 23.44 7.90 -16.65
N VAL A 43 24.19 6.88 -16.23
CA VAL A 43 24.85 5.95 -17.14
C VAL A 43 24.19 4.58 -17.01
N ARG A 44 23.58 4.10 -18.10
CA ARG A 44 22.99 2.76 -18.15
C ARG A 44 24.09 1.71 -18.01
N GLY A 45 24.02 0.94 -16.93
CA GLY A 45 24.88 -0.19 -16.63
C GLY A 45 24.12 -1.51 -16.60
N GLY A 46 24.76 -2.58 -16.13
CA GLY A 46 24.10 -3.86 -15.86
C GLY A 46 24.49 -4.39 -14.49
N ALA A 47 23.53 -5.02 -13.79
CA ALA A 47 23.79 -5.65 -12.52
C ALA A 47 23.26 -7.09 -12.51
N LEU A 48 24.09 -8.01 -12.00
CA LEU A 48 23.72 -9.39 -11.72
C LEU A 48 23.39 -9.51 -10.23
N VAL A 49 22.14 -9.83 -9.88
CA VAL A 49 21.72 -9.96 -8.48
C VAL A 49 21.53 -11.43 -8.13
N MET A 50 22.14 -11.88 -7.03
CA MET A 50 22.03 -13.25 -6.55
C MET A 50 21.80 -13.30 -5.03
N LYS A 51 21.07 -14.30 -4.57
CA LYS A 51 20.86 -14.56 -3.14
C LYS A 51 21.89 -15.54 -2.61
N LEU A 52 22.41 -15.26 -1.42
CA LEU A 52 23.27 -16.14 -0.65
C LEU A 52 22.43 -16.90 0.38
N PRO A 53 22.73 -18.18 0.65
CA PRO A 53 22.15 -18.91 1.76
C PRO A 53 22.40 -18.20 3.09
N THR A 54 21.35 -18.05 3.91
CA THR A 54 21.46 -17.37 5.22
C THR A 54 22.37 -18.09 6.21
N ALA A 55 22.55 -19.41 6.03
CA ALA A 55 23.36 -20.25 6.90
C ALA A 55 24.87 -20.19 6.59
N GLU A 56 25.26 -19.63 5.44
CA GLU A 56 26.67 -19.54 5.07
C GLU A 56 27.38 -18.44 5.85
N ARG A 57 28.57 -18.77 6.37
CA ARG A 57 29.44 -17.79 7.01
C ARG A 57 29.94 -16.79 5.98
N TRP A 58 29.44 -15.57 6.05
CA TRP A 58 29.82 -14.50 5.13
C TRP A 58 30.57 -13.39 5.87
N THR A 59 31.89 -13.31 5.69
CA THR A 59 32.77 -12.34 6.36
C THR A 59 33.81 -11.83 5.38
N PRO A 60 34.44 -10.66 5.62
CA PRO A 60 35.42 -10.08 4.69
C PRO A 60 36.58 -11.02 4.31
N SER A 61 36.91 -12.00 5.15
CA SER A 61 37.95 -12.98 4.86
C SER A 61 37.60 -13.95 3.73
N VAL A 62 36.31 -14.21 3.49
CA VAL A 62 35.80 -15.13 2.45
C VAL A 62 35.22 -14.40 1.24
N TRP A 63 35.30 -13.06 1.21
CA TRP A 63 34.80 -12.29 0.07
C TRP A 63 35.66 -12.54 -1.16
N PRO A 64 35.03 -12.63 -2.36
CA PRO A 64 35.75 -12.78 -3.60
C PRO A 64 36.66 -11.58 -3.85
N ARG A 65 37.91 -11.84 -4.21
CA ARG A 65 38.96 -10.84 -4.43
C ARG A 65 39.29 -10.66 -5.91
N SER A 66 38.93 -11.63 -6.73
CA SER A 66 39.12 -11.61 -8.17
C SER A 66 37.81 -11.85 -8.93
N PHE A 67 37.80 -11.52 -10.22
CA PHE A 67 36.68 -11.86 -11.11
C PHE A 67 36.45 -13.38 -11.17
N HIS A 68 37.53 -14.16 -11.16
CA HIS A 68 37.48 -15.62 -11.10
C HIS A 68 36.82 -16.13 -9.82
N ASP A 69 37.23 -15.65 -8.64
CA ASP A 69 36.64 -16.06 -7.35
C ASP A 69 35.12 -15.81 -7.32
N LEU A 70 34.70 -14.66 -7.87
CA LEU A 70 33.29 -14.29 -7.94
C LEU A 70 32.53 -15.18 -8.93
N ASP A 71 33.12 -15.48 -10.10
CA ASP A 71 32.53 -16.40 -11.07
C ASP A 71 32.36 -17.81 -10.49
N GLU A 72 33.36 -18.33 -9.76
CA GLU A 72 33.27 -19.62 -9.07
C GLU A 72 32.16 -19.65 -8.02
N LEU A 73 32.06 -18.60 -7.19
CA LEU A 73 30.99 -18.46 -6.21
C LEU A 73 29.61 -18.47 -6.88
N LEU A 74 29.40 -17.64 -7.90
CA LEU A 74 28.11 -17.58 -8.59
C LEU A 74 27.81 -18.90 -9.33
N SER A 75 28.82 -19.59 -9.83
CA SER A 75 28.67 -20.91 -10.45
C SER A 75 28.27 -21.98 -9.44
N ALA A 76 28.86 -21.98 -8.24
CA ALA A 76 28.48 -22.89 -7.17
C ALA A 76 27.03 -22.65 -6.73
N LEU A 77 26.63 -21.38 -6.55
CA LEU A 77 25.29 -21.00 -6.11
C LEU A 77 24.21 -21.30 -7.17
N SER A 78 24.51 -21.07 -8.45
CA SER A 78 23.54 -21.23 -9.54
C SER A 78 23.54 -22.63 -10.18
N GLY A 79 24.50 -23.50 -9.82
CA GLY A 79 24.70 -24.79 -10.48
C GLY A 79 25.14 -24.69 -11.95
N SER A 80 25.61 -23.53 -12.40
CA SER A 80 25.92 -23.24 -13.80
C SER A 80 27.35 -22.72 -13.93
N ALA A 81 28.22 -23.50 -14.57
CA ALA A 81 29.65 -23.16 -14.73
C ALA A 81 29.85 -21.89 -15.58
N GLY A 82 30.78 -21.03 -15.15
CA GLY A 82 31.11 -19.77 -15.82
C GLY A 82 29.96 -18.77 -15.82
N LYS A 83 29.13 -18.73 -14.78
CA LYS A 83 27.88 -17.94 -14.76
C LYS A 83 28.14 -16.46 -15.01
N LEU A 84 29.08 -15.87 -14.28
CA LEU A 84 29.45 -14.46 -14.41
C LEU A 84 30.15 -14.22 -15.74
N ARG A 85 31.10 -15.11 -16.09
CA ARG A 85 31.90 -14.98 -17.32
C ARG A 85 31.03 -14.99 -18.56
N ASN A 86 30.10 -15.96 -18.66
CA ASN A 86 29.16 -16.08 -19.76
C ASN A 86 28.21 -14.88 -19.82
N TRP A 87 27.67 -14.47 -18.66
CA TRP A 87 26.79 -13.29 -18.56
C TRP A 87 27.49 -11.99 -18.99
N TYR A 88 28.76 -11.82 -18.59
CA TYR A 88 29.57 -10.66 -18.92
C TYR A 88 29.96 -10.62 -20.40
N GLN A 89 30.33 -11.78 -20.98
CA GLN A 89 30.77 -11.90 -22.37
C GLN A 89 29.64 -11.88 -23.41
N ALA A 90 28.45 -12.36 -23.04
CA ALA A 90 27.28 -12.36 -23.94
C ALA A 90 26.81 -10.95 -24.31
N ARG A 91 27.28 -9.92 -23.58
CA ARG A 91 26.85 -8.53 -23.74
C ARG A 91 27.93 -7.67 -24.39
N ARG A 92 27.50 -6.82 -25.34
CA ARG A 92 28.29 -5.67 -25.80
C ARG A 92 28.04 -4.50 -24.86
N TRP A 93 28.99 -4.24 -23.98
CA TRP A 93 28.94 -3.11 -23.07
C TRP A 93 29.41 -1.84 -23.79
N PRO A 94 28.65 -0.74 -23.74
CA PRO A 94 29.14 0.56 -24.17
C PRO A 94 30.42 0.91 -23.42
N ASN A 95 31.34 1.61 -24.10
CA ASN A 95 32.59 2.04 -23.47
C ASN A 95 32.24 2.91 -22.24
N LYS A 96 32.73 2.54 -21.05
CA LYS A 96 32.42 3.14 -19.71
C LYS A 96 31.10 2.74 -19.04
N ALA A 97 30.29 1.83 -19.60
CA ALA A 97 29.09 1.35 -18.91
C ALA A 97 29.49 0.60 -17.62
N PRO A 98 28.94 0.97 -16.45
CA PRO A 98 29.32 0.33 -15.20
C PRO A 98 28.62 -1.02 -15.06
N VAL A 99 29.35 -2.04 -14.63
CA VAL A 99 28.85 -3.41 -14.47
C VAL A 99 29.01 -3.82 -13.01
N PHE A 100 27.98 -4.42 -12.42
CA PHE A 100 27.97 -4.78 -11.01
C PHE A 100 27.50 -6.20 -10.76
N VAL A 101 27.93 -6.74 -9.63
CA VAL A 101 27.38 -7.95 -9.02
C VAL A 101 26.90 -7.58 -7.63
N VAL A 102 25.66 -7.97 -7.29
CA VAL A 102 25.04 -7.71 -6.00
C VAL A 102 24.65 -9.04 -5.36
N LEU A 103 25.12 -9.28 -4.15
CA LEU A 103 24.79 -10.45 -3.35
C LEU A 103 23.87 -10.05 -2.20
N LEU A 104 22.79 -10.80 -2.01
CA LEU A 104 21.79 -10.58 -0.97
C LEU A 104 21.84 -11.73 0.04
N GLN A 105 22.11 -11.45 1.32
CA GLN A 105 22.06 -12.44 2.38
C GLN A 105 21.10 -11.96 3.49
N GLY A 106 19.85 -12.40 3.42
CA GLY A 106 18.78 -11.86 4.29
C GLY A 106 18.67 -10.34 4.19
N PRO A 107 18.90 -9.57 5.28
CA PRO A 107 18.89 -8.11 5.27
C PRO A 107 20.16 -7.49 4.66
N ALA A 108 21.27 -8.23 4.62
CA ALA A 108 22.56 -7.70 4.19
C ALA A 108 22.68 -7.66 2.66
N VAL A 109 23.38 -6.64 2.16
CA VAL A 109 23.68 -6.47 0.74
C VAL A 109 25.17 -6.22 0.56
N TYR A 110 25.76 -6.86 -0.45
CA TYR A 110 27.16 -6.74 -0.80
C TYR A 110 27.29 -6.48 -2.30
N GLY A 111 28.17 -5.57 -2.70
CA GLY A 111 28.31 -5.20 -4.09
C GLY A 111 29.76 -5.19 -4.56
N TRP A 112 29.94 -5.56 -5.82
CA TRP A 112 31.19 -5.40 -6.54
C TRP A 112 30.93 -4.71 -7.87
N ARG A 113 31.83 -3.80 -8.25
CA ARG A 113 31.93 -3.20 -9.56
C ARG A 113 32.99 -3.95 -10.37
N ILE A 114 32.62 -4.34 -11.58
CA ILE A 114 33.52 -4.91 -12.58
C ILE A 114 34.06 -3.78 -13.44
N LEU A 115 35.38 -3.66 -13.49
CA LEU A 115 36.09 -2.73 -14.36
C LEU A 115 36.50 -3.46 -15.65
N PRO A 116 36.16 -2.91 -16.83
CA PRO A 116 36.50 -3.55 -18.08
C PRO A 116 38.02 -3.65 -18.24
N SER A 117 38.47 -4.75 -18.82
CA SER A 117 39.87 -4.97 -19.16
C SER A 117 40.35 -3.99 -20.22
N GLN A 118 41.57 -3.46 -20.07
CA GLN A 118 42.18 -2.57 -21.06
C GLN A 118 42.53 -3.29 -22.37
N ILE A 119 42.72 -4.63 -22.31
CA ILE A 119 42.97 -5.48 -23.46
C ILE A 119 41.91 -6.59 -23.45
N ALA A 120 40.87 -6.37 -24.25
CA ALA A 120 39.72 -7.27 -24.32
C ALA A 120 40.17 -8.73 -24.52
N ARG A 121 39.66 -9.62 -23.67
CA ARG A 121 39.86 -11.08 -23.72
C ARG A 121 41.28 -11.59 -23.43
N GLN A 122 42.25 -10.73 -23.11
CA GLN A 122 43.59 -11.16 -22.69
C GLN A 122 43.85 -11.00 -21.20
N VAL A 123 43.21 -10.01 -20.57
CA VAL A 123 43.31 -9.77 -19.12
C VAL A 123 41.94 -9.86 -18.50
N GLU A 124 41.83 -10.51 -17.35
CA GLU A 124 40.57 -10.59 -16.62
C GLU A 124 40.09 -9.19 -16.18
N PRO A 125 38.76 -8.97 -16.14
CA PRO A 125 38.21 -7.74 -15.58
C PRO A 125 38.66 -7.55 -14.12
N ALA A 126 38.97 -6.32 -13.72
CA ALA A 126 39.27 -6.03 -12.32
C ALA A 126 37.97 -5.92 -11.50
N LEU A 127 38.03 -6.32 -10.23
CA LEU A 127 36.90 -6.34 -9.31
C LEU A 127 37.14 -5.36 -8.16
N VAL A 128 36.17 -4.48 -7.89
CA VAL A 128 36.26 -3.49 -6.80
C VAL A 128 35.01 -3.59 -5.92
N PRO A 129 35.14 -3.83 -4.60
CA PRO A 129 33.98 -3.80 -3.70
C PRO A 129 33.40 -2.39 -3.61
N ILE A 130 32.08 -2.30 -3.49
CA ILE A 130 31.35 -1.03 -3.38
C ILE A 130 30.32 -1.09 -2.24
N ASP A 131 30.04 0.08 -1.67
CA ASP A 131 28.91 0.22 -0.76
C ASP A 131 27.60 0.20 -1.55
N VAL A 132 26.68 -0.65 -1.11
CA VAL A 132 25.34 -0.78 -1.71
C VAL A 132 24.29 -0.51 -0.65
N THR A 133 23.30 0.31 -1.00
CA THR A 133 22.12 0.51 -0.16
C THR A 133 20.91 -0.10 -0.85
N ARG A 134 20.24 -1.01 -0.15
CA ARG A 134 19.02 -1.66 -0.62
C ARG A 134 17.84 -0.70 -0.44
N VAL A 135 16.98 -0.58 -1.46
CA VAL A 135 15.79 0.30 -1.44
C VAL A 135 14.55 -0.34 -2.07
N ASP A 136 14.62 -1.64 -2.40
CA ASP A 136 13.45 -2.36 -2.91
C ASP A 136 12.39 -2.57 -1.83
N ARG A 137 11.20 -2.98 -2.30
CA ARG A 137 10.03 -3.21 -1.47
C ARG A 137 10.28 -4.19 -0.32
N GLN A 138 10.94 -5.33 -0.60
CA GLN A 138 11.16 -6.37 0.40
C GLN A 138 12.13 -5.94 1.51
N TRP A 139 12.96 -4.92 1.27
CA TRP A 139 13.81 -4.33 2.29
C TRP A 139 13.16 -3.15 3.00
N SER A 140 12.63 -2.21 2.22
CA SER A 140 12.14 -0.94 2.76
C SER A 140 10.91 -1.11 3.64
N LEU A 141 10.13 -2.17 3.44
CA LEU A 141 8.91 -2.46 4.22
C LEU A 141 9.10 -3.56 5.27
N SER A 142 10.17 -4.37 5.19
CA SER A 142 10.34 -5.51 6.11
C SER A 142 10.93 -5.16 7.47
N ARG A 143 11.41 -3.93 7.69
CA ARG A 143 11.86 -3.53 9.03
C ARG A 143 10.71 -3.52 10.03
N ASP A 144 9.55 -3.05 9.58
CA ASP A 144 8.37 -2.85 10.42
C ASP A 144 7.41 -4.05 10.38
N HIS A 145 7.66 -5.02 9.49
CA HIS A 145 6.85 -6.23 9.30
C HIS A 145 7.73 -7.48 9.31
N ARG A 146 7.33 -8.53 10.05
CA ARG A 146 8.00 -9.83 9.92
C ARG A 146 7.92 -10.29 8.45
N ALA A 147 9.02 -10.88 7.94
CA ALA A 147 9.17 -11.15 6.50
C ALA A 147 8.09 -12.08 5.92
N ASP A 148 7.53 -12.96 6.74
CA ASP A 148 6.40 -13.85 6.43
C ASP A 148 5.08 -13.07 6.23
N GLY A 149 4.77 -12.11 7.11
CA GLY A 149 3.59 -11.25 6.98
C GLY A 149 3.63 -10.37 5.73
N LEU A 150 4.80 -9.80 5.40
CA LEU A 150 4.97 -9.00 4.18
C LEU A 150 4.77 -9.84 2.91
N ALA A 151 5.28 -11.08 2.90
CA ALA A 151 5.14 -11.98 1.75
C ALA A 151 3.67 -12.34 1.50
N HIS A 152 2.89 -12.58 2.56
CA HIS A 152 1.47 -12.88 2.46
C HIS A 152 0.67 -11.70 1.91
N LEU A 153 0.90 -10.49 2.44
CA LEU A 153 0.21 -9.28 1.98
C LEU A 153 0.59 -8.88 0.54
N ALA A 154 1.81 -9.22 0.09
CA ALA A 154 2.29 -8.89 -1.24
C ALA A 154 1.51 -9.56 -2.38
N ASP A 155 0.81 -10.66 -2.11
CA ASP A 155 -0.03 -11.36 -3.09
C ASP A 155 -1.51 -10.90 -3.02
N LYS A 156 -1.85 -9.99 -2.10
CA LYS A 156 -3.22 -9.53 -1.88
C LYS A 156 -3.61 -8.36 -2.77
N LYS A 157 -4.85 -8.42 -3.28
CA LYS A 157 -5.50 -7.34 -4.05
C LYS A 157 -6.65 -6.73 -3.26
N VAL A 158 -6.62 -5.41 -3.06
CA VAL A 158 -7.70 -4.65 -2.41
C VAL A 158 -8.24 -3.61 -3.36
N VAL A 159 -9.56 -3.47 -3.42
CA VAL A 159 -10.24 -2.38 -4.15
C VAL A 159 -10.81 -1.43 -3.11
N VAL A 160 -10.50 -0.14 -3.22
CA VAL A 160 -11.00 0.90 -2.32
C VAL A 160 -11.91 1.85 -3.11
N PHE A 161 -13.17 1.96 -2.67
CA PHE A 161 -14.13 2.93 -3.18
C PHE A 161 -14.06 4.20 -2.33
N GLY A 162 -13.82 5.34 -2.97
CA GLY A 162 -13.64 6.61 -2.30
C GLY A 162 -12.21 6.78 -1.78
N SER A 163 -11.54 7.82 -2.28
CA SER A 163 -10.22 8.26 -1.83
C SER A 163 -10.34 9.59 -1.09
N GLY A 164 -11.38 9.78 -0.28
CA GLY A 164 -11.61 11.01 0.49
C GLY A 164 -10.74 11.15 1.75
N SER A 165 -11.26 11.85 2.76
CA SER A 165 -10.58 12.08 4.05
C SER A 165 -10.27 10.81 4.83
N LEU A 166 -11.11 9.78 4.71
CA LEU A 166 -10.91 8.45 5.30
C LEU A 166 -10.14 7.51 4.37
N GLY A 167 -10.55 7.46 3.10
CA GLY A 167 -10.01 6.52 2.11
C GLY A 167 -8.56 6.79 1.73
N ALA A 168 -8.18 8.05 1.49
CA ALA A 168 -6.80 8.38 1.10
C ALA A 168 -5.73 7.95 2.13
N PRO A 169 -5.85 8.30 3.44
CA PRO A 169 -4.88 7.83 4.43
C PRO A 169 -4.94 6.31 4.61
N LEU A 170 -6.11 5.67 4.49
CA LEU A 170 -6.22 4.21 4.50
C LEU A 170 -5.43 3.58 3.36
N ILE A 171 -5.57 4.09 2.12
CA ILE A 171 -4.83 3.59 0.94
C ILE A 171 -3.33 3.74 1.15
N GLU A 172 -2.87 4.87 1.69
CA GLU A 172 -1.46 5.07 2.02
C GLU A 172 -0.96 4.06 3.06
N LEU A 173 -1.74 3.83 4.13
CA LEU A 173 -1.40 2.85 5.16
C LEU A 173 -1.32 1.43 4.59
N LEU A 174 -2.26 1.01 3.73
CA LEU A 174 -2.22 -0.31 3.07
C LEU A 174 -1.02 -0.46 2.13
N ALA A 175 -0.69 0.59 1.37
CA ALA A 175 0.47 0.58 0.49
C ALA A 175 1.78 0.43 1.29
N ARG A 176 1.90 1.13 2.42
CA ARG A 176 3.04 1.03 3.36
C ARG A 176 3.09 -0.30 4.09
N ALA A 177 1.93 -0.88 4.42
CA ALA A 177 1.82 -2.21 5.03
C ALA A 177 2.25 -3.35 4.10
N GLY A 178 2.47 -3.06 2.81
CA GLY A 178 2.91 -4.05 1.86
C GLY A 178 1.77 -4.87 1.25
N VAL A 179 0.55 -4.32 1.16
CA VAL A 179 -0.51 -4.88 0.31
C VAL A 179 -0.04 -4.88 -1.15
N GLY A 180 -0.26 -6.00 -1.85
CA GLY A 180 0.27 -6.28 -3.18
C GLY A 180 -0.22 -5.32 -4.26
N SER A 181 -1.54 -5.29 -4.44
CA SER A 181 -2.23 -4.47 -5.46
C SER A 181 -3.38 -3.70 -4.84
N LEU A 182 -3.46 -2.39 -5.13
CA LEU A 182 -4.53 -1.50 -4.69
C LEU A 182 -5.22 -0.88 -5.90
N GLU A 183 -6.51 -1.15 -6.09
CA GLU A 183 -7.33 -0.37 -7.04
C GLU A 183 -8.05 0.74 -6.27
N VAL A 184 -7.89 1.98 -6.70
CA VAL A 184 -8.52 3.17 -6.10
C VAL A 184 -9.56 3.70 -7.06
N VAL A 185 -10.82 3.70 -6.64
CA VAL A 185 -11.96 4.13 -7.45
C VAL A 185 -12.56 5.38 -6.84
N ASP A 186 -12.42 6.50 -7.54
CA ASP A 186 -12.95 7.79 -7.10
C ASP A 186 -13.16 8.70 -8.31
N PRO A 187 -14.41 9.14 -8.59
CA PRO A 187 -14.71 10.01 -9.73
C PRO A 187 -14.46 11.50 -9.45
N GLN A 188 -14.07 11.86 -8.22
CA GLN A 188 -14.00 13.26 -7.83
C GLN A 188 -12.66 13.91 -8.20
N THR A 189 -12.75 15.19 -8.52
CA THR A 189 -11.59 16.08 -8.64
C THR A 189 -11.18 16.60 -7.26
N PHE A 190 -9.89 16.84 -7.07
CA PHE A 190 -9.36 17.39 -5.82
C PHE A 190 -9.59 18.90 -5.75
N GLU A 191 -10.28 19.35 -4.71
CA GLU A 191 -10.70 20.74 -4.54
C GLU A 191 -10.00 21.40 -3.33
N PRO A 192 -9.89 22.74 -3.28
CA PRO A 192 -9.14 23.45 -2.23
C PRO A 192 -9.57 23.08 -0.79
N GLU A 193 -10.86 22.88 -0.54
CA GLU A 193 -11.41 22.49 0.75
C GLU A 193 -10.93 21.12 1.22
N ASN A 194 -10.43 20.27 0.32
CA ASN A 194 -9.94 18.94 0.67
C ASN A 194 -8.54 18.97 1.31
N ILE A 195 -7.75 20.03 1.07
CA ILE A 195 -6.35 20.18 1.51
C ILE A 195 -6.18 19.97 3.02
N SER A 196 -7.16 20.42 3.80
CA SER A 196 -7.12 20.36 5.27
C SER A 196 -7.08 18.94 5.85
N ARG A 197 -7.58 17.95 5.11
CA ARG A 197 -7.84 16.59 5.64
C ARG A 197 -7.38 15.44 4.74
N HIS A 198 -6.99 15.74 3.52
CA HIS A 198 -6.62 14.76 2.52
C HIS A 198 -5.09 14.58 2.44
N VAL A 199 -4.64 13.41 1.98
CA VAL A 199 -3.20 13.09 1.82
C VAL A 199 -2.52 13.93 0.73
N LEU A 200 -3.28 14.29 -0.30
CA LEU A 200 -2.85 15.24 -1.33
C LEU A 200 -2.86 16.67 -0.80
N GLY A 201 -1.93 17.48 -1.28
CA GLY A 201 -1.86 18.91 -0.98
C GLY A 201 -2.15 19.79 -2.20
N ALA A 202 -1.99 21.10 -2.01
CA ALA A 202 -2.28 22.16 -2.98
C ALA A 202 -1.83 21.91 -4.44
N PRO A 203 -0.68 21.26 -4.74
CA PRO A 203 -0.28 20.99 -6.12
C PRO A 203 -1.25 20.12 -6.94
N HIS A 204 -2.25 19.49 -6.31
CA HIS A 204 -3.19 18.58 -6.97
C HIS A 204 -4.57 19.21 -7.20
N ILE A 205 -4.79 20.48 -6.84
CA ILE A 205 -6.07 21.15 -7.06
C ILE A 205 -6.44 21.10 -8.55
N GLY A 206 -7.67 20.66 -8.85
CA GLY A 206 -8.16 20.51 -10.22
C GLY A 206 -7.77 19.19 -10.90
N LEU A 207 -7.06 18.29 -10.21
CA LEU A 207 -6.72 16.96 -10.72
C LEU A 207 -7.58 15.87 -10.08
N GLY A 208 -7.81 14.76 -10.78
CA GLY A 208 -8.56 13.61 -10.23
C GLY A 208 -7.91 13.03 -8.97
N LYS A 209 -8.70 12.77 -7.93
CA LYS A 209 -8.21 12.30 -6.62
C LYS A 209 -7.51 10.94 -6.71
N ALA A 210 -8.18 9.94 -7.29
CA ALA A 210 -7.64 8.60 -7.43
C ALA A 210 -6.31 8.58 -8.20
N ALA A 211 -6.28 9.22 -9.38
CA ALA A 211 -5.10 9.27 -10.22
C ALA A 211 -3.91 9.96 -9.54
N SER A 212 -4.16 11.10 -8.89
CA SER A 212 -3.16 11.87 -8.17
C SER A 212 -2.60 11.12 -6.96
N LEU A 213 -3.46 10.48 -6.17
CA LEU A 213 -3.06 9.68 -5.01
C LEU A 213 -2.20 8.48 -5.44
N CYS A 214 -2.65 7.72 -6.44
CA CYS A 214 -1.89 6.58 -6.97
C CYS A 214 -0.52 7.02 -7.49
N ALA A 215 -0.44 8.12 -8.25
CA ALA A 215 0.83 8.65 -8.76
C ALA A 215 1.79 9.03 -7.60
N ARG A 216 1.30 9.77 -6.61
CA ARG A 216 2.06 10.16 -5.42
C ARG A 216 2.59 8.94 -4.65
N LEU A 217 1.74 7.93 -4.42
CA LEU A 217 2.12 6.75 -3.64
C LEU A 217 3.09 5.82 -4.39
N ARG A 218 2.91 5.62 -5.71
CA ARG A 218 3.90 4.89 -6.53
C ARG A 218 5.27 5.56 -6.51
N GLN A 219 5.32 6.89 -6.44
CA GLN A 219 6.56 7.65 -6.30
C GLN A 219 7.19 7.46 -4.91
N ALA A 220 6.37 7.58 -3.86
CA ALA A 220 6.82 7.56 -2.46
C ALA A 220 7.20 6.16 -1.95
N ILE A 221 6.49 5.11 -2.36
CA ILE A 221 6.59 3.77 -1.76
C ILE A 221 7.21 2.79 -2.78
N PRO A 222 8.40 2.22 -2.51
CA PRO A 222 9.06 1.31 -3.46
C PRO A 222 8.20 0.09 -3.79
N GLY A 223 8.01 -0.16 -5.09
CA GLY A 223 7.28 -1.33 -5.58
C GLY A 223 5.79 -1.36 -5.24
N ALA A 224 5.21 -0.23 -4.83
CA ALA A 224 3.77 -0.15 -4.64
C ALA A 224 3.05 -0.27 -5.99
N GLN A 225 2.08 -1.18 -6.08
CA GLN A 225 1.23 -1.35 -7.25
C GLN A 225 -0.15 -0.79 -6.91
N LEU A 226 -0.44 0.39 -7.46
CA LEU A 226 -1.74 1.01 -7.33
C LEU A 226 -2.29 1.26 -8.73
N ASP A 227 -3.59 1.16 -8.94
CA ASP A 227 -4.26 1.56 -10.18
C ASP A 227 -5.45 2.47 -9.85
N ALA A 228 -5.63 3.51 -10.65
CA ALA A 228 -6.66 4.52 -10.43
C ALA A 228 -7.78 4.36 -11.46
N PHE A 229 -9.02 4.45 -10.99
CA PHE A 229 -10.22 4.43 -11.82
C PHE A 229 -11.04 5.69 -11.53
N ASP A 230 -11.14 6.55 -12.54
CA ASP A 230 -12.01 7.72 -12.55
C ASP A 230 -13.42 7.30 -12.98
N GLU A 231 -14.09 6.57 -12.09
CA GLU A 231 -15.46 6.09 -12.28
C GLU A 231 -16.15 5.93 -10.92
N GLN A 232 -17.48 5.84 -10.92
CA GLN A 232 -18.24 5.56 -9.69
C GLN A 232 -18.09 4.10 -9.25
N ALA A 233 -18.24 3.82 -7.96
CA ALA A 233 -18.13 2.47 -7.40
C ALA A 233 -19.02 1.45 -8.13
N MET A 234 -20.27 1.80 -8.44
CA MET A 234 -21.20 0.90 -9.15
C MET A 234 -20.78 0.67 -10.61
N GLN A 235 -20.15 1.64 -11.27
CA GLN A 235 -19.60 1.47 -12.62
C GLN A 235 -18.41 0.50 -12.61
N TRP A 236 -17.57 0.56 -11.57
CA TRP A 236 -16.51 -0.41 -11.36
C TRP A 236 -17.09 -1.82 -11.14
N CYS A 237 -18.10 -1.96 -10.26
CA CYS A 237 -18.76 -3.24 -10.00
C CYS A 237 -19.40 -3.82 -11.26
N ALA A 238 -20.01 -3.00 -12.12
CA ALA A 238 -20.63 -3.45 -13.36
C ALA A 238 -19.64 -4.07 -14.36
N LYS A 239 -18.34 -3.80 -14.21
CA LYS A 239 -17.24 -4.34 -15.04
C LYS A 239 -16.39 -5.38 -14.30
N ALA A 240 -16.82 -5.83 -13.11
CA ALA A 240 -16.01 -6.68 -12.24
C ALA A 240 -15.74 -8.08 -12.85
N ASP A 241 -16.59 -8.55 -13.75
CA ASP A 241 -16.42 -9.80 -14.50
C ASP A 241 -15.21 -9.78 -15.44
N GLN A 242 -14.84 -8.59 -15.93
CA GLN A 242 -13.68 -8.34 -16.80
C GLN A 242 -12.39 -8.06 -16.00
N ARG A 243 -12.47 -8.02 -14.67
CA ARG A 243 -11.37 -7.65 -13.78
C ARG A 243 -10.87 -8.87 -13.00
N GLN A 244 -9.63 -8.81 -12.55
CA GLN A 244 -9.15 -9.76 -11.55
C GLN A 244 -9.86 -9.51 -10.22
N LEU A 245 -10.36 -10.57 -9.60
CA LEU A 245 -11.11 -10.50 -8.35
C LEU A 245 -10.23 -9.97 -7.20
N PRO A 246 -10.76 -9.08 -6.36
CA PRO A 246 -10.08 -8.64 -5.14
C PRO A 246 -10.21 -9.67 -4.02
N ASP A 247 -9.22 -9.70 -3.11
CA ASP A 247 -9.30 -10.39 -1.82
C ASP A 247 -10.22 -9.64 -0.83
N LEU A 248 -10.38 -8.32 -1.00
CA LEU A 248 -11.23 -7.47 -0.17
C LEU A 248 -11.63 -6.20 -0.92
N ILE A 249 -12.87 -5.77 -0.75
CA ILE A 249 -13.35 -4.45 -1.16
C ILE A 249 -13.52 -3.59 0.09
N VAL A 250 -13.08 -2.33 0.04
CA VAL A 250 -13.23 -1.37 1.13
C VAL A 250 -14.02 -0.17 0.62
N ASP A 251 -15.23 0.03 1.13
CA ASP A 251 -16.07 1.19 0.85
C ASP A 251 -15.79 2.29 1.89
N CYS A 252 -15.20 3.39 1.43
CA CYS A 252 -14.94 4.62 2.19
C CYS A 252 -15.71 5.82 1.62
N THR A 253 -16.76 5.58 0.82
CA THR A 253 -17.60 6.66 0.25
C THR A 253 -18.52 7.27 1.31
N GLY A 254 -18.95 6.46 2.29
CA GLY A 254 -19.97 6.85 3.26
C GLY A 254 -21.38 6.95 2.68
N GLU A 255 -21.57 6.62 1.40
CA GLU A 255 -22.85 6.74 0.72
C GLU A 255 -23.72 5.50 0.92
N ARG A 256 -24.98 5.72 1.32
CA ARG A 256 -25.99 4.66 1.50
C ARG A 256 -26.17 3.80 0.25
N SER A 257 -26.23 4.43 -0.93
CA SER A 257 -26.37 3.76 -2.22
C SER A 257 -25.22 2.79 -2.50
N VAL A 258 -23.98 3.17 -2.17
CA VAL A 258 -22.79 2.34 -2.36
C VAL A 258 -22.77 1.20 -1.36
N ARG A 259 -23.03 1.44 -0.07
CA ARG A 259 -23.12 0.38 0.95
C ARG A 259 -24.10 -0.73 0.56
N ILE A 260 -25.34 -0.35 0.23
CA ILE A 260 -26.38 -1.29 -0.19
C ILE A 260 -25.98 -1.98 -1.50
N GLY A 261 -25.57 -1.20 -2.51
CA GLY A 261 -25.22 -1.71 -3.83
C GLY A 261 -24.10 -2.74 -3.80
N THR A 262 -22.99 -2.42 -3.13
CA THR A 262 -21.83 -3.32 -3.02
C THR A 262 -22.20 -4.60 -2.24
N SER A 263 -23.01 -4.50 -1.19
CA SER A 263 -23.53 -5.67 -0.45
C SER A 263 -24.36 -6.61 -1.33
N LEU A 264 -25.31 -6.07 -2.10
CA LEU A 264 -26.18 -6.87 -2.97
C LEU A 264 -25.41 -7.52 -4.12
N LEU A 265 -24.46 -6.78 -4.71
CA LEU A 265 -23.62 -7.26 -5.81
C LEU A 265 -22.55 -8.25 -5.34
N ARG A 266 -22.23 -8.30 -4.04
CA ARG A 266 -21.19 -9.14 -3.46
C ARG A 266 -21.27 -10.60 -3.93
N LYS A 267 -22.44 -11.22 -3.74
CA LYS A 267 -22.65 -12.65 -4.02
C LYS A 267 -22.73 -12.98 -5.51
N HIS A 268 -23.22 -12.04 -6.32
CA HIS A 268 -23.56 -12.30 -7.72
C HIS A 268 -22.48 -11.85 -8.70
N VAL A 269 -21.88 -10.69 -8.45
CA VAL A 269 -20.95 -10.02 -9.36
C VAL A 269 -19.52 -10.06 -8.81
N LEU A 270 -19.37 -9.91 -7.50
CA LEU A 270 -18.05 -9.83 -6.84
C LEU A 270 -17.56 -11.18 -6.32
N LYS A 271 -18.20 -12.28 -6.74
CA LYS A 271 -17.87 -13.68 -6.41
C LYS A 271 -17.61 -13.92 -4.92
N ASP A 272 -18.45 -13.32 -4.10
CA ASP A 272 -18.44 -13.42 -2.64
C ASP A 272 -17.20 -12.82 -1.95
N ALA A 273 -16.43 -11.96 -2.65
CA ALA A 273 -15.34 -11.20 -2.04
C ALA A 273 -15.84 -10.47 -0.77
N PRO A 274 -15.13 -10.53 0.36
CA PRO A 274 -15.50 -9.77 1.55
C PRO A 274 -15.57 -8.27 1.26
N VAL A 275 -16.46 -7.57 1.96
CA VAL A 275 -16.62 -6.11 1.83
C VAL A 275 -16.49 -5.48 3.21
N MET A 276 -15.64 -4.47 3.32
CA MET A 276 -15.51 -3.63 4.49
C MET A 276 -16.11 -2.25 4.21
N MET A 277 -17.17 -1.88 4.91
CA MET A 277 -17.75 -0.53 4.82
C MET A 277 -17.23 0.31 5.97
N ALA A 278 -16.84 1.55 5.69
CA ALA A 278 -16.32 2.45 6.71
C ALA A 278 -16.77 3.89 6.51
N TRP A 279 -17.12 4.54 7.61
CA TRP A 279 -17.53 5.94 7.63
C TRP A 279 -17.27 6.57 9.00
N MET A 280 -17.47 7.87 9.10
CA MET A 280 -17.36 8.64 10.33
C MET A 280 -18.65 9.38 10.61
N GLU A 281 -18.96 9.53 11.90
CA GLU A 281 -19.98 10.45 12.38
C GLU A 281 -19.44 11.90 12.41
N PRO A 282 -20.33 12.91 12.43
CA PRO A 282 -19.96 14.32 12.59
C PRO A 282 -18.93 14.57 13.70
N PHE A 283 -18.05 15.56 13.47
CA PHE A 283 -16.96 15.94 14.39
C PHE A 283 -15.94 14.84 14.70
N GLY A 284 -15.97 13.71 13.97
CA GLY A 284 -15.16 12.54 14.28
C GLY A 284 -15.51 11.95 15.65
N ALA A 285 -16.74 12.15 16.11
CA ALA A 285 -17.20 11.69 17.43
C ALA A 285 -17.26 10.15 17.49
N ALA A 286 -17.51 9.51 16.37
CA ALA A 286 -17.32 8.09 16.18
C ALA A 286 -16.87 7.77 14.75
N ALA A 287 -16.28 6.59 14.58
CA ALA A 287 -15.95 6.03 13.28
C ALA A 287 -16.23 4.54 13.28
N HIS A 288 -16.67 4.00 12.15
CA HIS A 288 -17.15 2.63 12.04
C HIS A 288 -16.43 1.88 10.92
N ALA A 289 -16.18 0.59 11.15
CA ALA A 289 -15.74 -0.38 10.16
C ALA A 289 -16.63 -1.62 10.27
N ILE A 290 -17.28 -2.01 9.17
CA ILE A 290 -18.23 -3.12 9.13
C ILE A 290 -17.71 -4.11 8.12
N LEU A 291 -17.39 -5.32 8.56
CA LEU A 291 -17.07 -6.43 7.67
C LEU A 291 -18.33 -7.22 7.39
N ILE A 292 -18.61 -7.46 6.10
CA ILE A 292 -19.53 -8.50 5.65
C ILE A 292 -18.75 -9.57 4.88
N SER A 293 -18.93 -10.82 5.28
CA SER A 293 -18.28 -11.99 4.68
C SER A 293 -19.19 -13.22 4.73
N GLY A 294 -18.79 -14.28 4.02
CA GLY A 294 -19.55 -15.53 3.95
C GLY A 294 -21.00 -15.32 3.53
N SER A 295 -21.95 -15.90 4.28
CA SER A 295 -23.38 -15.79 3.98
C SER A 295 -24.01 -14.47 4.39
N ASP A 296 -23.34 -13.61 5.14
CA ASP A 296 -23.92 -12.37 5.67
C ASP A 296 -24.12 -11.33 4.57
N VAL A 297 -25.16 -10.51 4.76
CA VAL A 297 -25.57 -9.46 3.81
C VAL A 297 -25.96 -8.23 4.60
N TRP A 298 -25.44 -7.07 4.17
CA TRP A 298 -25.92 -5.78 4.67
C TRP A 298 -27.35 -5.51 4.14
N PRO A 299 -28.36 -5.29 5.00
CA PRO A 299 -29.75 -5.15 4.56
C PRO A 299 -30.01 -3.93 3.68
N ALA A 300 -31.00 -4.04 2.79
CA ALA A 300 -31.44 -2.93 1.95
C ALA A 300 -32.10 -1.78 2.73
N SER A 301 -32.57 -2.03 3.97
CA SER A 301 -33.01 -0.96 4.87
C SER A 301 -31.87 0.00 5.22
N ASP A 302 -30.62 -0.47 5.18
CA ASP A 302 -29.40 0.23 5.62
C ASP A 302 -29.51 0.72 7.06
N PRO A 303 -29.33 -0.17 8.06
CA PRO A 303 -29.47 0.17 9.47
C PRO A 303 -28.26 0.95 10.02
N ALA A 304 -27.52 1.65 9.17
CA ALA A 304 -26.36 2.45 9.57
C ALA A 304 -26.78 3.50 10.62
N ASP A 305 -27.84 4.26 10.35
CA ASP A 305 -28.28 5.35 11.21
C ASP A 305 -28.99 4.87 12.47
N THR A 306 -29.61 3.69 12.46
CA THR A 306 -30.41 3.17 13.58
C THR A 306 -29.63 2.21 14.49
N ALA A 307 -28.75 1.37 13.94
CA ALA A 307 -28.10 0.29 14.68
C ALA A 307 -26.57 0.43 14.82
N VAL A 308 -25.92 1.17 13.91
CA VAL A 308 -24.47 1.35 13.92
C VAL A 308 -24.07 2.68 14.54
N ASN A 309 -24.57 3.80 13.99
CA ASN A 309 -24.29 5.14 14.47
C ASN A 309 -24.68 5.26 15.95
N VAL A 310 -23.80 5.86 16.73
CA VAL A 310 -23.96 6.08 18.16
C VAL A 310 -24.98 7.16 18.42
N ALA A 311 -25.00 8.22 17.59
CA ALA A 311 -25.89 9.35 17.76
C ALA A 311 -26.72 9.65 16.51
N THR A 312 -27.93 10.16 16.75
CA THR A 312 -28.68 10.95 15.77
C THR A 312 -28.27 12.40 15.93
N TRP A 313 -27.80 13.00 14.85
CA TRP A 313 -27.33 14.37 14.84
C TRP A 313 -28.43 15.31 14.30
N PRO A 314 -28.58 16.50 14.88
CA PRO A 314 -29.49 17.51 14.34
C PRO A 314 -28.98 18.05 13.00
N ASP A 315 -29.89 18.49 12.13
CA ASP A 315 -29.56 18.92 10.76
C ASP A 315 -28.55 20.08 10.71
N ASP A 316 -28.47 20.88 11.77
CA ASP A 316 -27.57 22.04 11.88
C ASP A 316 -26.08 21.68 12.03
N VAL A 317 -25.74 20.41 12.27
CA VAL A 317 -24.33 19.98 12.27
C VAL A 317 -23.75 19.82 10.87
N GLN A 318 -24.63 19.69 9.87
CA GLN A 318 -24.24 19.69 8.47
C GLN A 318 -24.07 21.14 8.02
N VAL A 319 -22.87 21.46 7.53
CA VAL A 319 -22.62 22.77 6.92
C VAL A 319 -23.05 22.69 5.47
N ASP A 320 -24.19 23.31 5.16
CA ASP A 320 -24.70 23.41 3.80
C ASP A 320 -23.96 24.47 2.99
N LEU A 321 -23.52 24.10 1.80
CA LEU A 321 -22.89 25.02 0.86
C LEU A 321 -23.94 25.62 -0.08
N PRO A 322 -23.88 26.94 -0.38
CA PRO A 322 -24.81 27.56 -1.31
C PRO A 322 -24.73 26.90 -2.70
N GLY A 323 -25.88 26.45 -3.23
CA GLY A 323 -26.05 26.18 -4.66
C GLY A 323 -25.91 24.74 -5.16
N CYS A 324 -25.56 23.75 -4.34
CA CYS A 324 -25.37 22.37 -4.84
C CYS A 324 -26.05 21.24 -4.03
N GLY A 325 -26.76 21.53 -2.93
CA GLY A 325 -27.36 20.47 -2.11
C GLY A 325 -26.34 19.49 -1.52
N GLN A 326 -25.07 19.89 -1.49
CA GLN A 326 -23.95 19.17 -0.90
C GLN A 326 -23.57 19.89 0.39
N GLY A 327 -23.70 19.20 1.51
CA GLY A 327 -23.19 19.65 2.80
C GLY A 327 -22.02 18.79 3.26
N PHE A 328 -21.27 19.27 4.24
CA PHE A 328 -20.21 18.50 4.87
C PHE A 328 -20.32 18.55 6.38
N HIS A 329 -19.88 17.48 7.03
CA HIS A 329 -19.70 17.47 8.47
C HIS A 329 -18.30 17.96 8.83
N PRO A 330 -18.15 18.91 9.76
CA PRO A 330 -16.85 19.34 10.24
C PRO A 330 -16.20 18.22 11.05
N TYR A 331 -14.89 18.00 10.88
CA TYR A 331 -14.05 17.12 11.70
C TYR A 331 -12.57 17.46 11.49
N GLY A 332 -11.72 17.10 12.45
CA GLY A 332 -10.28 17.31 12.35
C GLY A 332 -9.59 16.25 11.48
N VAL A 333 -8.43 16.59 10.92
CA VAL A 333 -7.60 15.62 10.20
C VAL A 333 -7.13 14.48 11.11
N ALA A 334 -6.85 14.78 12.39
CA ALA A 334 -6.48 13.77 13.36
C ALA A 334 -7.60 12.74 13.57
N ASP A 335 -8.86 13.18 13.64
CA ASP A 335 -10.00 12.27 13.79
C ASP A 335 -10.12 11.34 12.58
N ALA A 336 -10.02 11.91 11.37
CA ALA A 336 -10.05 11.14 10.12
C ALA A 336 -8.92 10.12 10.02
N TRP A 337 -7.72 10.47 10.47
CA TRP A 337 -6.54 9.61 10.36
C TRP A 337 -6.51 8.53 11.45
N VAL A 338 -7.02 8.81 12.64
CA VAL A 338 -7.24 7.77 13.66
C VAL A 338 -8.29 6.77 13.18
N ALA A 339 -9.39 7.25 12.59
CA ALA A 339 -10.39 6.39 11.97
C ALA A 339 -9.78 5.54 10.84
N ALA A 340 -8.99 6.15 9.95
CA ALA A 340 -8.30 5.43 8.88
C ALA A 340 -7.36 4.35 9.43
N GLY A 341 -6.61 4.66 10.50
CA GLY A 341 -5.75 3.70 11.19
C GLY A 341 -6.52 2.50 11.75
N MET A 342 -7.65 2.74 12.43
CA MET A 342 -8.52 1.68 12.94
C MET A 342 -9.03 0.79 11.79
N VAL A 343 -9.54 1.40 10.70
CA VAL A 343 -10.06 0.65 9.55
C VAL A 343 -8.93 -0.13 8.87
N SER A 344 -7.75 0.47 8.67
CA SER A 344 -6.58 -0.21 8.11
C SER A 344 -6.18 -1.42 8.95
N GLU A 345 -6.21 -1.34 10.28
CA GLU A 345 -5.93 -2.50 11.14
C GLU A 345 -6.95 -3.63 10.90
N ARG A 346 -8.23 -3.30 10.72
CA ARG A 346 -9.27 -4.30 10.39
C ARG A 346 -9.05 -4.92 9.02
N VAL A 347 -8.75 -4.11 8.00
CA VAL A 347 -8.42 -4.59 6.65
C VAL A 347 -7.24 -5.57 6.71
N LEU A 348 -6.15 -5.22 7.39
CA LEU A 348 -4.96 -6.06 7.46
C LEU A 348 -5.25 -7.40 8.17
N LYS A 349 -6.07 -7.41 9.24
CA LYS A 349 -6.51 -8.64 9.89
C LYS A 349 -7.33 -9.54 8.99
N VAL A 350 -8.20 -8.97 8.14
CA VAL A 350 -8.95 -9.75 7.15
C VAL A 350 -8.01 -10.36 6.12
N LEU A 351 -7.06 -9.57 5.59
CA LEU A 351 -6.10 -10.05 4.59
C LEU A 351 -5.18 -11.14 5.13
N ASN A 352 -4.79 -11.07 6.40
CA ASN A 352 -4.00 -12.09 7.10
C ASN A 352 -4.82 -13.33 7.50
N GLY A 353 -6.15 -13.33 7.32
CA GLY A 353 -7.01 -14.42 7.75
C GLY A 353 -7.25 -14.49 9.26
N GLU A 354 -6.88 -13.44 10.01
CA GLU A 354 -7.13 -13.32 11.45
C GLU A 354 -8.59 -12.93 11.75
N GLN A 355 -9.25 -12.25 10.80
CA GLN A 355 -10.66 -11.86 10.89
C GLN A 355 -11.44 -12.44 9.72
N VAL A 356 -12.27 -13.45 10.00
CA VAL A 356 -13.07 -14.13 8.97
C VAL A 356 -14.57 -13.84 9.13
N SER A 357 -15.07 -13.73 10.36
CA SER A 357 -16.48 -13.49 10.64
C SER A 357 -16.85 -12.02 10.47
N SER A 358 -18.07 -11.78 9.97
CA SER A 358 -18.66 -10.45 9.91
C SER A 358 -18.75 -9.79 11.29
N GLY A 359 -18.58 -8.48 11.33
CA GLY A 359 -18.54 -7.73 12.59
C GLY A 359 -18.56 -6.23 12.37
N VAL A 360 -18.89 -5.50 13.43
CA VAL A 360 -18.94 -4.05 13.49
C VAL A 360 -17.92 -3.58 14.51
N TRP A 361 -16.93 -2.81 14.08
CA TRP A 361 -15.99 -2.11 14.94
C TRP A 361 -16.32 -0.63 14.95
N SER A 362 -16.42 -0.05 16.14
CA SER A 362 -16.73 1.37 16.30
C SER A 362 -15.74 2.00 17.26
N MET A 363 -14.97 2.97 16.79
CA MET A 363 -14.27 3.89 17.68
C MET A 363 -15.27 4.94 18.14
N ILE A 364 -15.44 5.09 19.45
CA ILE A 364 -16.48 5.93 20.04
C ILE A 364 -15.84 6.84 21.09
N ARG A 365 -16.04 8.15 20.98
CA ARG A 365 -15.61 9.13 21.98
C ARG A 365 -16.56 9.11 23.21
N HIS A 366 -16.08 9.61 24.33
CA HIS A 366 -16.93 9.77 25.52
C HIS A 366 -18.14 10.68 25.24
N GLU A 367 -19.27 10.44 25.93
CA GLU A 367 -20.51 11.21 25.79
C GLU A 367 -20.29 12.73 25.89
N SER A 368 -19.42 13.17 26.80
CA SER A 368 -19.09 14.59 26.96
C SER A 368 -18.51 15.23 25.69
N TYR A 369 -17.81 14.46 24.84
CA TYR A 369 -17.32 14.95 23.55
C TYR A 369 -18.49 15.26 22.61
N PHE A 370 -19.43 14.33 22.44
CA PHE A 370 -20.63 14.53 21.62
C PHE A 370 -21.40 15.77 22.07
N LYS A 371 -21.68 15.87 23.38
CA LYS A 371 -22.42 17.00 23.97
C LYS A 371 -21.67 18.33 23.87
N SER A 372 -20.34 18.31 23.86
CA SER A 372 -19.54 19.53 23.64
C SER A 372 -19.62 20.07 22.21
N LYS A 373 -19.91 19.21 21.23
CA LYS A 373 -20.02 19.58 19.81
C LYS A 373 -21.45 19.92 19.41
N SER A 374 -22.41 19.12 19.86
CA SER A 374 -23.83 19.39 19.70
C SER A 374 -24.58 18.94 20.97
N PRO A 375 -24.99 19.87 21.84
CA PRO A 375 -25.75 19.54 23.05
C PRO A 375 -27.06 18.80 22.76
N SER A 376 -27.65 19.09 21.59
CA SER A 376 -28.92 18.53 21.11
C SER A 376 -28.81 17.14 20.49
N ALA A 377 -27.59 16.62 20.25
CA ALA A 377 -27.41 15.26 19.73
C ALA A 377 -28.06 14.23 20.67
N THR A 378 -28.84 13.30 20.11
CA THR A 378 -29.47 12.21 20.85
C THR A 378 -28.73 10.91 20.58
N PHE A 379 -28.69 10.02 21.57
CA PHE A 379 -27.98 8.75 21.44
C PHE A 379 -28.95 7.64 21.06
N ASN A 380 -28.65 6.93 19.97
CA ASN A 380 -29.33 5.68 19.62
C ASN A 380 -29.04 4.60 20.66
N ARG A 381 -27.83 4.67 21.22
CA ARG A 381 -27.39 3.86 22.36
C ARG A 381 -26.38 4.65 23.20
N PRO A 382 -26.36 4.47 24.53
CA PRO A 382 -25.36 5.14 25.37
C PRO A 382 -23.93 4.80 24.91
N PRO A 383 -23.03 5.79 24.75
CA PRO A 383 -21.63 5.54 24.44
C PRO A 383 -21.00 4.64 25.53
N PRO A 384 -20.40 3.49 25.19
CA PRO A 384 -19.87 2.55 26.17
C PRO A 384 -18.48 2.97 26.69
N VAL A 385 -18.26 4.28 26.90
CA VAL A 385 -16.97 4.86 27.28
C VAL A 385 -17.01 5.23 28.76
N PRO A 386 -16.18 4.60 29.62
CA PRO A 386 -16.15 4.93 31.05
C PRO A 386 -15.69 6.37 31.32
N ALA A 387 -16.08 6.89 32.49
CA ALA A 387 -15.60 8.19 32.95
C ALA A 387 -14.05 8.20 33.05
N GLY A 388 -13.42 9.27 32.53
CA GLY A 388 -11.97 9.41 32.49
C GLY A 388 -11.28 8.71 31.31
N VAL A 389 -12.04 8.08 30.40
CA VAL A 389 -11.53 7.51 29.14
C VAL A 389 -12.00 8.37 27.98
N ASP A 390 -11.09 8.78 27.09
CA ASP A 390 -11.44 9.66 25.95
C ASP A 390 -12.22 8.94 24.85
N SER A 391 -11.88 7.68 24.58
CA SER A 391 -12.53 6.85 23.56
C SER A 391 -12.27 5.36 23.77
N VAL A 392 -13.16 4.53 23.23
CA VAL A 392 -12.98 3.07 23.13
C VAL A 392 -13.14 2.60 21.69
N ILE A 393 -12.55 1.45 21.36
CA ILE A 393 -12.90 0.69 20.15
C ILE A 393 -13.74 -0.50 20.62
N GLU A 394 -15.01 -0.48 20.26
CA GLU A 394 -15.96 -1.56 20.55
C GLU A 394 -16.07 -2.49 19.35
N HIS A 395 -16.19 -3.79 19.60
CA HIS A 395 -16.52 -4.80 18.59
C HIS A 395 -17.87 -5.43 18.93
N ARG A 396 -18.77 -5.48 17.94
CA ARG A 396 -20.08 -6.15 18.03
C ARG A 396 -20.22 -7.14 16.86
N PRO A 397 -20.65 -8.39 17.09
CA PRO A 397 -21.01 -9.30 16.01
C PRO A 397 -22.08 -8.71 15.10
N LEU A 398 -21.97 -8.89 13.78
CA LEU A 398 -22.92 -8.30 12.84
C LEU A 398 -24.36 -8.78 13.10
N ALA A 399 -24.55 -10.06 13.41
CA ALA A 399 -25.87 -10.62 13.67
C ALA A 399 -26.59 -9.94 14.85
N GLU A 400 -25.86 -9.56 15.90
CA GLU A 400 -26.44 -8.84 17.05
C GLU A 400 -26.85 -7.41 16.67
N VAL A 401 -26.03 -6.73 15.86
CA VAL A 401 -26.34 -5.38 15.37
C VAL A 401 -27.58 -5.40 14.48
N LEU A 402 -27.73 -6.41 13.62
CA LEU A 402 -28.87 -6.50 12.70
C LEU A 402 -30.15 -6.99 13.38
N GLN A 403 -30.09 -7.72 14.49
CA GLN A 403 -31.28 -8.15 15.25
C GLN A 403 -31.93 -6.99 16.01
N GLY A 404 -31.16 -5.96 16.37
CA GLY A 404 -31.66 -4.76 17.03
C GLY A 404 -32.11 -3.63 16.09
N ALA A 405 -32.08 -3.87 14.77
CA ALA A 405 -32.25 -2.87 13.73
C ALA A 405 -33.66 -2.79 13.13
#